data_AF-A0A7S2A0H5-F1
#
_entry.id   AF-A0A7S2A0H5-F1
#
_cell.length_a   1.000
_cell.length_b   1.000
_cell.length_c   1.000
_cell.angle_alpha   90.00
_cell.angle_beta   90.00
_cell.angle_gamma   90.00
#
_symmetry.space_group_name_H-M   'P 1'
#
loop_
_entity.id
_entity.type
_entity.pdbx_description
1 polymer ?
#
loop_
_entity_poly.entity_id
_entity_poly.type
_entity_poly.pdbx_seq_one_letter_code
_entity_poly.pdbx_strand_id
1 'polypeptide(L)'
;KGLGDAVLERQRTRGDSRVDFEVTDQTTGSKFLIEVKNVVCADYSKEHAPEKRGPNHCVVIADPPPRGEEGGAAAAADADAYSRTAIFPWGRVGQEFEGRRVVSARAIKHLRNLVDVGRREPQTRPVVVFVVNRSDCESVRGCEEACPLFAAELKSAAEKGVLVVAFRVRWTADGKVYFDGSVPVKL
;
A
#
# COMPACT_ATOMS: atom_id res chain seq x y z
N LYS A 1 -8.21 -18.99 -15.68
CA LYS A 1 -8.40 -20.19 -14.83
C LYS A 1 -9.18 -19.73 -13.61
N GLY A 2 -10.38 -20.28 -13.38
CA GLY A 2 -11.19 -19.94 -12.20
C GLY A 2 -10.47 -20.29 -10.91
N LEU A 3 -11.02 -19.83 -9.79
CA LEU A 3 -10.54 -20.05 -8.41
C LEU A 3 -10.48 -21.52 -7.97
N GLY A 4 -10.68 -22.49 -8.87
CA GLY A 4 -10.84 -23.90 -8.52
C GLY A 4 -12.01 -24.10 -7.56
N ASP A 5 -11.84 -24.96 -6.56
CA ASP A 5 -12.79 -25.16 -5.47
C ASP A 5 -12.68 -24.09 -4.36
N ALA A 6 -12.06 -22.92 -4.63
CA ALA A 6 -11.91 -21.90 -3.61
C ALA A 6 -13.21 -21.12 -3.35
N VAL A 7 -13.54 -20.94 -2.08
CA VAL A 7 -14.69 -20.16 -1.61
C VAL A 7 -14.22 -18.79 -1.15
N LEU A 8 -14.86 -17.73 -1.66
CA LEU A 8 -14.61 -16.35 -1.26
C LEU A 8 -15.72 -15.88 -0.32
N GLU A 9 -15.33 -15.51 0.90
CA GLU A 9 -16.19 -14.85 1.88
C GLU A 9 -15.79 -13.39 2.03
N ARG A 10 -16.76 -12.53 2.34
CA ARG A 10 -16.55 -11.08 2.51
C ARG A 10 -16.72 -10.71 3.98
N GLN A 11 -15.98 -9.69 4.43
CA GLN A 11 -16.23 -9.00 5.69
C GLN A 11 -16.23 -9.95 6.92
N ARG A 12 -15.25 -10.87 6.97
CA ARG A 12 -15.11 -11.85 8.05
C ARG A 12 -14.35 -11.26 9.24
N THR A 13 -14.80 -11.55 10.46
CA THR A 13 -14.07 -11.18 11.68
C THR A 13 -12.97 -12.22 11.94
N ARG A 14 -11.72 -11.78 12.05
CA ARG A 14 -10.55 -12.60 12.37
C ARG A 14 -9.68 -11.83 13.37
N GLY A 15 -9.48 -12.40 14.55
CA GLY A 15 -8.82 -11.68 15.65
C GLY A 15 -9.68 -10.51 16.12
N ASP A 16 -9.09 -9.32 16.22
CA ASP A 16 -9.76 -8.10 16.67
C ASP A 16 -10.27 -7.21 15.50
N SER A 17 -10.09 -7.67 14.26
CA SER A 17 -10.46 -6.92 13.06
C SER A 17 -11.41 -7.67 12.14
N ARG A 18 -12.14 -6.91 11.33
CA ARG A 18 -12.93 -7.41 10.22
C ARG A 18 -12.15 -7.19 8.93
N VAL A 19 -11.71 -8.29 8.33
CA VAL A 19 -10.97 -8.30 7.06
C VAL A 19 -11.92 -8.19 5.88
N ASP A 20 -11.41 -7.73 4.74
CA ASP A 20 -12.27 -7.52 3.58
C ASP A 20 -12.70 -8.82 2.92
N PHE A 21 -11.76 -9.76 2.74
CA PHE A 21 -12.03 -11.06 2.14
C PHE A 21 -11.27 -12.19 2.83
N GLU A 22 -11.89 -13.37 2.84
CA GLU A 22 -11.24 -14.65 3.14
C GLU A 22 -11.46 -15.56 1.95
N VAL A 23 -10.37 -16.10 1.39
CA VAL A 23 -10.44 -17.08 0.32
C VAL A 23 -9.94 -18.41 0.86
N THR A 24 -10.79 -19.43 0.87
CA THR A 24 -10.44 -20.77 1.35
C THR A 24 -10.41 -21.74 0.18
N ASP A 25 -9.26 -22.36 -0.06
CA ASP A 25 -9.15 -23.53 -0.94
C ASP A 25 -9.79 -24.73 -0.23
N GLN A 26 -10.90 -25.24 -0.76
CA GLN A 26 -11.63 -26.35 -0.14
C GLN A 26 -10.90 -27.70 -0.25
N THR A 27 -9.98 -27.85 -1.19
CA THR A 27 -9.20 -29.08 -1.35
C THR A 27 -8.09 -29.17 -0.30
N THR A 28 -7.37 -28.07 -0.07
CA THR A 28 -6.21 -28.05 0.83
C THR A 28 -6.51 -27.51 2.22
N GLY A 29 -7.64 -26.81 2.40
CA GLY A 29 -7.96 -26.05 3.61
C GLY A 29 -7.13 -24.76 3.78
N SER A 30 -6.25 -24.44 2.82
CA SER A 30 -5.40 -23.24 2.87
C SER A 30 -6.24 -21.99 2.71
N LYS A 31 -5.87 -20.93 3.43
CA LYS A 31 -6.62 -19.67 3.45
C LYS A 31 -5.78 -18.48 3.03
N PHE A 32 -6.37 -17.55 2.30
CA PHE A 32 -5.84 -16.21 2.11
C PHE A 32 -6.73 -15.22 2.85
N LEU A 33 -6.12 -14.47 3.76
CA LEU A 33 -6.80 -13.43 4.52
C LEU A 33 -6.45 -12.07 3.93
N ILE A 34 -7.38 -11.46 3.21
CA ILE A 34 -7.10 -10.32 2.32
C ILE A 34 -7.69 -9.05 2.91
N GLU A 35 -6.82 -8.08 3.16
CA GLU A 35 -7.18 -6.69 3.47
C GLU A 35 -6.92 -5.81 2.24
N VAL A 36 -7.90 -5.01 1.84
CA VAL A 36 -7.80 -4.15 0.66
C VAL A 36 -7.62 -2.69 1.07
N LYS A 37 -6.62 -2.03 0.48
CA LYS A 37 -6.35 -0.60 0.66
C LYS A 37 -6.54 0.12 -0.66
N ASN A 38 -7.46 1.08 -0.65
CA ASN A 38 -7.71 1.94 -1.80
C ASN A 38 -6.67 3.06 -1.84
N VAL A 39 -5.89 3.14 -2.92
CA VAL A 39 -4.84 4.14 -3.10
C VAL A 39 -5.24 5.10 -4.20
N VAL A 40 -5.34 6.38 -3.87
CA VAL A 40 -5.81 7.44 -4.77
C VAL A 40 -4.83 8.62 -4.88
N CYS A 41 -3.79 8.62 -4.04
CA CYS A 41 -2.77 9.67 -4.00
C CYS A 41 -1.42 9.14 -4.46
N ALA A 42 -0.57 10.07 -4.86
CA ALA A 42 0.76 9.83 -5.36
C ALA A 42 1.71 10.95 -4.89
N ASP A 43 3.01 10.69 -4.96
CA ASP A 43 4.00 11.75 -4.91
C ASP A 43 4.06 12.55 -6.22
N TYR A 44 4.88 13.60 -6.21
CA TYR A 44 5.17 14.48 -7.34
C TYR A 44 6.67 14.69 -7.47
N SER A 45 7.14 14.88 -8.71
CA SER A 45 8.48 15.44 -8.92
C SER A 45 8.54 16.85 -8.32
N LYS A 46 9.73 17.28 -7.90
CA LYS A 46 9.93 18.61 -7.32
C LYS A 46 9.50 19.74 -8.25
N GLU A 47 9.69 19.56 -9.55
CA GLU A 47 9.36 20.57 -10.58
C GLU A 47 7.86 20.67 -10.86
N HIS A 48 7.13 19.56 -10.79
CA HIS A 48 5.68 19.51 -11.12
C HIS A 48 4.79 19.34 -9.90
N ALA A 49 5.34 19.50 -8.69
CA ALA A 49 4.56 19.45 -7.46
C ALA A 49 3.57 20.63 -7.40
N PRO A 50 2.28 20.39 -7.16
CA PRO A 50 1.33 21.45 -6.89
C PRO A 50 1.76 22.27 -5.67
N GLU A 51 1.45 23.57 -5.68
CA GLU A 51 1.68 24.40 -4.51
C GLU A 51 0.85 23.92 -3.31
N LYS A 52 1.49 23.77 -2.15
CA LYS A 52 0.81 23.36 -0.92
C LYS A 52 -0.02 24.52 -0.36
N ARG A 53 -1.35 24.39 -0.38
CA ARG A 53 -2.30 25.46 0.02
C ARG A 53 -2.70 25.41 1.50
N GLY A 54 -2.19 24.45 2.27
CA GLY A 54 -2.52 24.29 3.67
C GLY A 54 -2.11 22.95 4.27
N PRO A 55 -2.32 22.74 5.58
CA PRO A 55 -1.86 21.54 6.30
C PRO A 55 -2.55 20.25 5.85
N ASN A 56 -3.76 20.34 5.28
CA ASN A 56 -4.50 19.19 4.76
C ASN A 56 -4.33 18.99 3.24
N HIS A 57 -3.58 19.85 2.55
CA HIS A 57 -3.32 19.66 1.12
C HIS A 57 -2.23 18.59 0.94
N CYS A 58 -2.61 17.44 0.39
CA CYS A 58 -1.70 16.30 0.19
C CYS A 58 -0.79 16.55 -1.01
N VAL A 59 0.34 17.19 -0.73
CA VAL A 59 1.47 17.33 -1.65
C VAL A 59 2.65 16.64 -1.01
N VAL A 60 3.02 15.50 -1.59
CA VAL A 60 4.22 14.74 -1.22
C VAL A 60 5.19 14.85 -2.38
N ILE A 61 6.37 15.38 -2.10
CA ILE A 61 7.43 15.52 -3.11
C ILE A 61 8.31 14.30 -2.98
N ALA A 62 8.58 13.61 -4.10
CA ALA A 62 9.48 12.47 -4.09
C ALA A 62 10.90 12.91 -3.74
N ASP A 63 11.57 12.14 -2.90
CA ASP A 63 13.00 12.34 -2.65
C ASP A 63 13.78 12.14 -3.96
N PRO A 64 14.81 12.96 -4.23
CA PRO A 64 15.70 12.70 -5.36
C PRO A 64 16.33 11.30 -5.20
N PRO A 65 16.58 10.56 -6.29
CA PRO A 65 17.24 9.27 -6.20
C PRO A 65 18.57 9.41 -5.44
N PRO A 66 18.95 8.42 -4.61
CA PRO A 66 20.20 8.48 -3.88
C PRO A 66 21.34 8.74 -4.87
N ARG A 67 22.13 9.77 -4.62
CA ARG A 67 23.37 9.99 -5.35
C ARG A 67 24.22 8.75 -5.10
N GLY A 68 24.60 8.03 -6.15
CA GLY A 68 25.56 6.94 -6.02
C GLY A 68 26.78 7.49 -5.27
N GLU A 69 27.13 6.85 -4.16
CA GLU A 69 28.42 7.06 -3.53
C GLU A 69 29.46 6.49 -4.49
N GLU A 70 30.06 7.36 -5.32
CA GLU A 70 31.47 7.32 -5.70
C GLU A 70 31.75 8.47 -6.69
N GLY A 71 32.81 9.22 -6.39
CA GLY A 71 33.20 10.42 -7.13
C GLY A 71 33.55 10.14 -8.58
N GLY A 72 32.96 10.93 -9.47
CA GLY A 72 33.31 10.96 -10.88
C GLY A 72 32.36 11.91 -11.62
N ALA A 73 32.90 12.77 -12.47
CA ALA A 73 32.14 13.73 -13.24
C ALA A 73 31.22 13.05 -14.27
N ALA A 74 30.02 12.65 -13.84
CA ALA A 74 28.81 12.34 -14.63
C ALA A 74 27.73 11.94 -13.60
N ALA A 75 26.50 12.41 -13.60
CA ALA A 75 25.69 12.95 -14.67
C ALA A 75 24.80 14.05 -14.09
N ALA A 76 24.35 14.96 -14.94
CA ALA A 76 23.07 15.61 -14.72
C ALA A 76 22.07 14.48 -14.41
N ALA A 77 21.65 14.35 -13.16
CA ALA A 77 20.66 13.36 -12.77
C ALA A 77 19.45 13.64 -13.65
N ASP A 78 19.16 12.67 -14.52
CA ASP A 78 18.17 12.84 -15.56
C ASP A 78 16.87 13.30 -14.92
N ALA A 79 16.40 14.49 -15.31
CA ALA A 79 15.06 14.95 -14.93
C ALA A 79 13.99 13.93 -15.38
N ASP A 80 14.38 13.02 -16.28
CA ASP A 80 13.63 11.90 -16.83
C ASP A 80 13.59 10.63 -15.93
N ALA A 81 14.30 10.59 -14.80
CA ALA A 81 14.34 9.40 -13.92
C ALA A 81 13.19 9.33 -12.89
N TYR A 82 12.32 10.35 -12.82
CA TYR A 82 11.19 10.35 -11.89
C TYR A 82 10.10 9.37 -12.33
N SER A 83 9.81 8.39 -11.48
CA SER A 83 8.68 7.49 -11.65
C SER A 83 7.69 7.67 -10.51
N ARG A 84 6.48 8.13 -10.87
CA ARG A 84 5.45 8.47 -9.90
C ARG A 84 5.06 7.27 -9.05
N THR A 85 5.08 7.46 -7.74
CA THR A 85 4.79 6.41 -6.76
C THR A 85 3.48 6.72 -6.04
N ALA A 86 2.56 5.76 -6.04
CA ALA A 86 1.33 5.83 -5.26
C ALA A 86 1.63 5.75 -3.76
N ILE A 87 0.87 6.47 -2.94
CA ILE A 87 1.14 6.58 -1.50
C ILE A 87 -0.09 6.28 -0.64
N PHE A 88 0.11 5.52 0.43
CA PHE A 88 -0.93 5.20 1.41
C PHE A 88 -0.34 5.08 2.84
N PRO A 89 -1.08 5.47 3.89
CA PRO A 89 -2.29 6.27 3.86
C PRO A 89 -1.96 7.72 3.53
N TRP A 90 -2.96 8.47 3.11
CA TRP A 90 -2.85 9.90 2.89
C TRP A 90 -3.99 10.61 3.63
N GLY A 91 -3.80 11.89 3.97
CA GLY A 91 -4.80 12.73 4.62
C GLY A 91 -4.29 13.43 5.86
N ARG A 92 -5.23 13.96 6.65
CA ARG A 92 -4.92 14.70 7.88
C ARG A 92 -4.29 13.78 8.93
N VAL A 93 -3.17 14.20 9.51
CA VAL A 93 -2.57 13.55 10.69
C VAL A 93 -3.42 13.90 11.93
N GLY A 94 -4.49 13.11 12.09
CA GLY A 94 -5.62 13.44 12.95
C GLY A 94 -5.87 12.44 14.08
N GLN A 95 -5.36 11.21 13.94
CA GLN A 95 -5.71 10.09 14.80
C GLN A 95 -4.58 9.84 15.80
N GLU A 96 -4.94 9.38 16.99
CA GLU A 96 -3.97 8.94 18.01
C GLU A 96 -3.83 7.42 17.97
N PHE A 97 -2.59 6.95 18.04
CA PHE A 97 -2.26 5.54 18.14
C PHE A 97 -0.99 5.40 18.99
N GLU A 98 -1.11 4.76 20.16
CA GLU A 98 0.02 4.52 21.09
C GLU A 98 0.83 5.79 21.42
N GLY A 99 0.13 6.89 21.71
CA GLY A 99 0.74 8.19 22.03
C GLY A 99 1.33 8.94 20.82
N ARG A 100 1.15 8.43 19.60
CA ARG A 100 1.62 9.07 18.35
C ARG A 100 0.46 9.54 17.50
N ARG A 101 0.69 10.63 16.75
CA ARG A 101 -0.26 11.14 15.77
C ARG A 101 -0.03 10.43 14.43
N VAL A 102 -1.09 9.86 13.87
CA VAL A 102 -1.07 9.08 12.63
C VAL A 102 -2.20 9.50 11.70
N VAL A 103 -2.05 9.17 10.41
CA VAL A 103 -3.12 9.36 9.42
C VAL A 103 -4.21 8.30 9.62
N SER A 104 -3.84 7.04 9.88
CA SER A 104 -4.80 5.96 10.03
C SER A 104 -4.38 4.95 11.10
N ALA A 105 -4.93 5.12 12.30
CA ALA A 105 -4.81 4.13 13.39
C ALA A 105 -5.44 2.79 12.97
N ARG A 106 -6.54 2.84 12.21
CA ARG A 106 -7.22 1.66 11.68
C ARG A 106 -6.31 0.84 10.77
N ALA A 107 -5.59 1.48 9.84
CA ALA A 107 -4.71 0.77 8.93
C ALA A 107 -3.57 0.05 9.67
N ILE A 108 -3.00 0.70 10.70
CA ILE A 108 -1.96 0.10 11.55
C ILE A 108 -2.50 -1.10 12.33
N LYS A 109 -3.67 -0.98 12.96
CA LYS A 109 -4.33 -2.10 13.66
C LYS A 109 -4.56 -3.30 12.74
N HIS A 110 -5.01 -3.04 11.51
CA HIS A 110 -5.27 -4.11 10.55
C HIS A 110 -3.99 -4.85 10.15
N LEU A 111 -2.87 -4.15 9.93
CA LEU A 111 -1.57 -4.79 9.67
C LEU A 111 -1.15 -5.69 10.83
N ARG A 112 -1.24 -5.19 12.07
CA ARG A 112 -0.89 -5.97 13.26
C ARG A 112 -1.80 -7.18 13.45
N ASN A 113 -3.09 -7.05 13.20
CA ASN A 113 -4.02 -8.19 13.22
C ASN A 113 -3.67 -9.24 12.17
N LEU A 114 -3.32 -8.84 10.94
CA LEU A 114 -2.89 -9.77 9.89
C LEU A 114 -1.65 -10.56 10.30
N VAL A 115 -0.65 -9.89 10.86
CA VAL A 115 0.56 -10.54 11.40
C VAL A 115 0.21 -11.54 12.50
N ASP A 116 -0.65 -11.14 13.45
CA ASP A 116 -1.03 -12.01 14.56
C ASP A 116 -1.83 -13.24 14.09
N VAL A 117 -2.78 -13.06 13.17
CA VAL A 117 -3.54 -14.19 12.60
C VAL A 117 -2.62 -15.13 11.83
N GLY A 118 -1.74 -14.62 10.96
CA GLY A 118 -0.79 -15.44 10.21
C GLY A 118 0.16 -16.23 11.10
N ARG A 119 0.55 -15.67 12.25
CA ARG A 119 1.35 -16.37 13.26
C ARG A 119 0.56 -17.48 13.97
N ARG A 120 -0.70 -17.22 14.33
CA ARG A 120 -1.55 -18.16 15.09
C ARG A 120 -2.12 -19.28 14.22
N GLU A 121 -2.24 -19.07 12.92
CA GLU A 121 -2.91 -19.97 11.99
C GLU A 121 -2.00 -20.30 10.79
N PRO A 122 -1.14 -21.34 10.88
CA PRO A 122 -0.15 -21.65 9.85
C PRO A 122 -0.71 -21.91 8.44
N GLN A 123 -1.95 -22.38 8.35
CA GLN A 123 -2.67 -22.58 7.09
C GLN A 123 -3.25 -21.28 6.49
N THR A 124 -3.20 -20.17 7.22
CA THR A 124 -3.70 -18.87 6.79
C THR A 124 -2.54 -17.98 6.36
N ARG A 125 -2.57 -17.58 5.09
CA ARG A 125 -1.65 -16.60 4.53
C ARG A 125 -2.28 -15.20 4.54
N PRO A 126 -1.84 -14.28 5.40
CA PRO A 126 -2.30 -12.90 5.37
C PRO A 126 -1.79 -12.15 4.14
N VAL A 127 -2.65 -11.31 3.57
CA VAL A 127 -2.38 -10.52 2.36
C VAL A 127 -2.89 -9.10 2.54
N VAL A 128 -2.08 -8.11 2.19
CA VAL A 128 -2.51 -6.73 1.97
C VAL A 128 -2.46 -6.45 0.48
N VAL A 129 -3.58 -5.99 -0.06
CA VAL A 129 -3.71 -5.62 -1.47
C VAL A 129 -3.91 -4.12 -1.58
N PHE A 130 -2.98 -3.44 -2.23
CA PHE A 130 -3.17 -2.05 -2.66
C PHE A 130 -3.86 -2.01 -4.03
N VAL A 131 -5.05 -1.42 -4.08
CA VAL A 131 -5.72 -1.09 -5.35
C VAL A 131 -5.38 0.34 -5.71
N VAL A 132 -4.50 0.50 -6.71
CA VAL A 132 -3.95 1.79 -7.14
C VAL A 132 -4.85 2.39 -8.22
N ASN A 133 -5.68 3.36 -7.83
CA ASN A 133 -6.59 4.11 -8.71
C ASN A 133 -5.88 5.29 -9.39
N ARG A 134 -4.65 5.04 -9.83
CA ARG A 134 -3.77 6.02 -10.47
C ARG A 134 -3.03 5.27 -11.57
N SER A 135 -3.54 5.35 -12.80
CA SER A 135 -2.93 4.67 -13.96
C SER A 135 -1.57 5.25 -14.33
N ASP A 136 -1.23 6.43 -13.80
CA ASP A 136 0.04 7.13 -13.96
C ASP A 136 1.08 6.80 -12.87
N CYS A 137 0.77 5.89 -11.95
CA CYS A 137 1.72 5.42 -10.94
C CYS A 137 2.36 4.10 -11.36
N GLU A 138 3.69 3.99 -11.24
CA GLU A 138 4.43 2.76 -11.59
C GLU A 138 4.84 1.93 -10.36
N SER A 139 4.53 2.40 -9.16
CA SER A 139 4.80 1.69 -7.91
C SER A 139 3.89 2.20 -6.78
N VAL A 140 3.91 1.54 -5.63
CA VAL A 140 3.22 2.00 -4.41
C VAL A 140 4.12 1.88 -3.18
N ARG A 141 3.96 2.77 -2.20
CA ARG A 141 4.67 2.71 -0.91
C ARG A 141 3.81 3.21 0.25
N GLY A 142 4.30 2.93 1.47
CA GLY A 142 3.86 3.64 2.66
C GLY A 142 4.19 5.14 2.55
N CYS A 143 3.25 6.03 2.88
CA CYS A 143 3.52 7.46 2.95
C CYS A 143 4.29 7.78 4.23
N GLU A 144 5.62 7.68 4.18
CA GLU A 144 6.51 7.96 5.31
C GLU A 144 6.40 9.42 5.78
N GLU A 145 6.20 10.34 4.85
CA GLU A 145 6.12 11.79 5.10
C GLU A 145 4.89 12.18 5.92
N ALA A 146 3.77 11.47 5.74
CA ALA A 146 2.53 11.74 6.46
C ALA A 146 2.30 10.76 7.63
N CYS A 147 2.76 9.52 7.51
CA CYS A 147 2.45 8.45 8.44
C CYS A 147 3.63 7.46 8.59
N PRO A 148 4.77 7.90 9.16
CA PRO A 148 5.98 7.07 9.26
C PRO A 148 5.75 5.78 10.04
N LEU A 149 4.87 5.81 11.06
CA LEU A 149 4.51 4.60 11.80
C LEU A 149 3.82 3.56 10.91
N PHE A 150 2.96 3.97 9.98
CA PHE A 150 2.34 3.01 9.06
C PHE A 150 3.36 2.42 8.09
N ALA A 151 4.26 3.24 7.55
CA ALA A 151 5.31 2.76 6.64
C ALA A 151 6.19 1.69 7.33
N ALA A 152 6.62 1.97 8.57
CA ALA A 152 7.37 1.00 9.38
C ALA A 152 6.59 -0.28 9.66
N GLU A 153 5.29 -0.17 10.01
CA GLU A 153 4.43 -1.34 10.27
C GLU A 153 4.17 -2.16 9.00
N LEU A 154 4.07 -1.52 7.83
CA LEU A 154 3.91 -2.21 6.54
C LEU A 154 5.16 -3.04 6.22
N LYS A 155 6.35 -2.45 6.38
CA LYS A 155 7.62 -3.14 6.22
C LYS A 155 7.75 -4.31 7.20
N SER A 156 7.47 -4.07 8.48
CA SER A 156 7.52 -5.11 9.51
C SER A 156 6.51 -6.24 9.25
N ALA A 157 5.31 -5.93 8.75
CA ALA A 157 4.32 -6.94 8.39
C ALA A 157 4.81 -7.83 7.24
N ALA A 158 5.43 -7.25 6.22
CA ALA A 158 6.03 -7.99 5.11
C ALA A 158 7.15 -8.93 5.57
N GLU A 159 8.06 -8.43 6.42
CA GLU A 159 9.14 -9.22 7.04
C GLU A 159 8.60 -10.38 7.89
N LYS A 160 7.41 -10.22 8.48
CA LYS A 160 6.71 -11.24 9.27
C LYS A 160 5.80 -12.16 8.45
N GLY A 161 5.93 -12.14 7.12
CA GLY A 161 5.25 -13.09 6.23
C GLY A 161 3.89 -12.64 5.71
N VAL A 162 3.47 -11.40 5.96
CA VAL A 162 2.30 -10.83 5.28
C VAL A 162 2.66 -10.56 3.81
N LEU A 163 1.90 -11.16 2.89
CA LEU A 163 2.09 -10.90 1.47
C LEU A 163 1.57 -9.50 1.15
N VAL A 164 2.42 -8.62 0.62
CA VAL A 164 2.03 -7.27 0.22
C VAL A 164 2.08 -7.17 -1.29
N VAL A 165 0.93 -6.93 -1.92
CA VAL A 165 0.79 -6.84 -3.38
C VAL A 165 0.05 -5.57 -3.77
N ALA A 166 0.25 -5.13 -5.01
CA ALA A 166 -0.43 -3.98 -5.55
C ALA A 166 -0.87 -4.20 -6.99
N PHE A 167 -2.08 -3.77 -7.28
CA PHE A 167 -2.69 -3.83 -8.59
C PHE A 167 -3.14 -2.44 -9.00
N ARG A 168 -2.67 -1.99 -10.16
CA ARG A 168 -3.10 -0.75 -10.78
C ARG A 168 -4.42 -1.00 -11.51
N VAL A 169 -5.29 -0.02 -11.44
CA VAL A 169 -6.53 0.00 -12.20
C VAL A 169 -6.60 1.24 -13.06
N ARG A 170 -7.22 1.10 -14.23
CA ARG A 170 -7.45 2.18 -15.18
C ARG A 170 -8.94 2.49 -15.25
N TRP A 171 -9.28 3.74 -14.97
CA TRP A 171 -10.63 4.26 -15.12
C TRP A 171 -10.80 4.85 -16.52
N THR A 172 -11.96 4.60 -17.12
CA THR A 172 -12.39 5.27 -18.34
C THR A 172 -13.28 6.47 -18.00
N ALA A 173 -13.42 7.39 -18.95
CA ALA A 173 -14.24 8.59 -18.77
C ALA A 173 -15.73 8.29 -18.49
N ASP A 174 -16.23 7.13 -18.94
CA ASP A 174 -17.60 6.64 -18.69
C ASP A 174 -17.73 5.87 -17.36
N GLY A 175 -16.71 5.89 -16.50
CA GLY A 175 -16.77 5.34 -15.14
C GLY A 175 -16.56 3.83 -15.06
N LYS A 176 -16.09 3.17 -16.13
CA LYS A 176 -15.68 1.76 -16.06
C LYS A 176 -14.25 1.65 -15.53
N VAL A 177 -13.95 0.51 -14.92
CA VAL A 177 -12.65 0.21 -14.33
C VAL A 177 -12.11 -1.09 -14.88
N TYR A 178 -10.83 -1.09 -15.21
CA TYR A 178 -10.11 -2.24 -15.77
C TYR A 178 -8.86 -2.52 -14.96
N PHE A 179 -8.51 -3.80 -14.84
CA PHE A 179 -7.20 -4.20 -14.33
C PHE A 179 -6.09 -3.71 -15.27
N ASP A 180 -5.07 -3.05 -14.71
CA ASP A 180 -3.99 -2.38 -15.45
C ASP A 180 -2.60 -2.81 -14.95
N GLY A 181 -2.50 -4.10 -14.60
CA GLY A 181 -1.25 -4.74 -14.19
C GLY A 181 -0.95 -4.67 -12.69
N SER A 182 0.00 -5.49 -12.28
CA SER A 182 0.63 -5.39 -10.96
C SER A 182 1.72 -4.32 -10.98
N VAL A 183 1.87 -3.59 -9.89
CA VAL A 183 2.97 -2.63 -9.71
C VAL A 183 3.81 -3.03 -8.49
N PRO A 184 5.12 -2.76 -8.48
CA PRO A 184 5.98 -3.04 -7.33
C PRO A 184 5.54 -2.26 -6.09
N VAL A 185 5.62 -2.93 -4.94
CA VAL A 185 5.48 -2.33 -3.61
C VAL A 185 6.88 -2.02 -3.09
N LYS A 186 7.15 -0.75 -2.79
CA LYS A 186 8.41 -0.31 -2.17
C LYS A 186 8.21 -0.31 -0.64
N LEU A 187 9.01 -1.12 0.06
CA LEU A 187 8.96 -1.34 1.52
C LEU A 187 10.13 -0.68 2.24
#